data_AF-A0AAW0FJ58-F1
#
_entry.id   AF-A0AAW0FJ58-F1
#
_cell.length_a   1.000
_cell.length_b   1.000
_cell.length_c   1.000
_cell.angle_alpha   90.00
_cell.angle_beta   90.00
_cell.angle_gamma   90.00
#
_symmetry.space_group_name_H-M   'P 1'
#
loop_
_entity.id
_entity.type
_entity.pdbx_description
1 polymer ?
#
loop_
_entity_poly.entity_id
_entity_poly.type
_entity_poly.pdbx_seq_one_letter_code
_entity_poly.pdbx_strand_id
1 'polypeptide(L)'
;MRMIVFKKLIPITDTTVENLSQPFLETIQCHALLWSLGIRHGDISVTNLMVDPESRKGILNDFDLTKVVNTFDARSLRGNDRVGTMVFMALDLLKEKGLPGRIARLYRHDLESFCWVFLWICYCYENGKVTLRFPFKDWISTTPRSCRRARLDVTSDLDEVDTGPSKSYAGYEDLLPDVVEYWVSFHVNMKATFKEPDEIQVLRSVLGVLPRSPEVEMQWAYTYTHICPTSRNSE
;
A
#
# COMPACT_ATOMS: atom_id res chain seq x y z
N MET A 1 -34.74 -11.97 10.45
CA MET A 1 -33.67 -10.95 10.48
C MET A 1 -32.37 -11.67 10.78
N ARG A 2 -31.41 -11.70 9.84
CA ARG A 2 -30.06 -12.24 10.11
C ARG A 2 -29.19 -11.07 10.55
N MET A 3 -28.69 -11.12 11.77
CA MET A 3 -27.74 -10.16 12.30
C MET A 3 -26.35 -10.78 12.16
N ILE A 4 -25.46 -10.11 11.43
CA ILE A 4 -24.05 -10.51 11.37
C ILE A 4 -23.33 -9.61 12.36
N VAL A 5 -22.74 -10.20 13.39
CA VAL A 5 -21.96 -9.49 14.41
C VAL A 5 -20.49 -9.62 14.02
N PHE A 6 -19.85 -8.49 13.74
CA PHE A 6 -18.41 -8.43 13.49
C PHE A 6 -17.69 -7.85 14.71
N LYS A 7 -16.44 -8.29 14.92
CA LYS A 7 -15.56 -7.63 15.87
C LYS A 7 -15.40 -6.16 15.47
N LYS A 8 -15.49 -5.26 16.45
CA LYS A 8 -15.29 -3.83 16.20
C LYS A 8 -13.79 -3.57 15.99
N LEU A 9 -13.44 -3.10 14.80
CA LEU A 9 -12.13 -2.59 14.48
C LEU A 9 -12.10 -1.07 14.60
N ILE A 10 -10.91 -0.51 14.78
CA ILE A 10 -10.68 0.95 14.78
C ILE A 10 -9.82 1.34 13.57
N PRO A 11 -9.93 2.56 13.03
CA PRO A 11 -9.04 3.03 11.97
C PRO A 11 -7.58 2.97 12.41
N ILE A 12 -6.65 2.72 11.47
CA ILE A 12 -5.21 2.76 11.78
C ILE A 12 -4.73 4.14 12.25
N THR A 13 -5.50 5.20 11.96
CA THR A 13 -5.25 6.57 12.37
C THR A 13 -5.91 6.94 13.69
N ASP A 14 -6.59 6.02 14.37
CA ASP A 14 -7.21 6.26 15.68
C ASP A 14 -6.15 6.71 16.70
N THR A 15 -6.51 7.65 17.58
CA THR A 15 -5.59 8.23 18.57
C THR A 15 -5.05 7.23 19.57
N THR A 16 -5.71 6.08 19.72
CA THR A 16 -5.22 5.00 20.58
C THR A 16 -4.10 4.19 19.92
N VAL A 17 -3.81 4.38 18.63
CA VAL A 17 -2.72 3.71 17.91
C VAL A 17 -1.40 4.45 18.15
N GLU A 18 -0.60 3.95 19.09
CA GLU A 18 0.64 4.61 19.54
C GLU A 18 1.81 4.44 18.56
N ASN A 19 1.84 3.32 17.83
CA ASN A 19 2.87 3.02 16.84
C ASN A 19 2.20 2.61 15.52
N LEU A 20 2.31 3.47 14.50
CA LEU A 20 1.80 3.20 13.15
C LEU A 20 2.57 2.09 12.43
N SER A 21 3.89 1.97 12.64
CA SER A 21 4.77 1.09 11.85
C SER A 21 4.32 -0.37 11.88
N GLN A 22 4.04 -0.91 13.07
CA GLN A 22 3.67 -2.30 13.25
C GLN A 22 2.34 -2.68 12.54
N PRO A 23 1.19 -2.06 12.84
CA PRO A 23 -0.06 -2.40 12.17
C PRO A 23 -0.02 -2.08 10.67
N PHE A 24 0.75 -1.08 10.25
CA PHE A 24 0.91 -0.79 8.83
C PHE A 24 1.65 -1.93 8.10
N LEU A 25 2.75 -2.41 8.70
CA LEU A 25 3.50 -3.56 8.22
C LEU A 25 2.66 -4.83 8.16
N GLU A 26 1.93 -5.14 9.23
CA GLU A 26 1.07 -6.32 9.29
C GLU A 26 -0.03 -6.28 8.22
N THR A 27 -0.53 -5.08 7.89
CA THR A 27 -1.48 -4.90 6.77
C THR A 27 -0.83 -5.24 5.42
N ILE A 28 0.38 -4.74 5.16
CA ILE A 28 1.13 -5.06 3.93
C ILE A 28 1.40 -6.57 3.84
N GLN A 29 1.74 -7.21 4.95
CA GLN A 29 1.98 -8.66 5.00
C GLN A 29 0.70 -9.48 4.73
N CYS A 30 -0.42 -9.07 5.33
CA CYS A 30 -1.71 -9.68 5.04
C CYS A 30 -2.07 -9.53 3.55
N HIS A 31 -1.90 -8.32 3.00
CA HIS A 31 -2.11 -8.04 1.59
C HIS A 31 -1.22 -8.90 0.68
N ALA A 32 0.07 -9.05 1.02
CA ALA A 32 1.01 -9.90 0.30
C ALA A 32 0.57 -11.37 0.24
N LEU A 33 0.12 -11.91 1.38
CA LEU A 33 -0.37 -13.28 1.47
C LEU A 33 -1.64 -13.46 0.63
N LEU A 34 -2.56 -12.50 0.69
CA LEU A 34 -3.77 -12.55 -0.13
C LEU A 34 -3.40 -12.49 -1.63
N TRP A 35 -2.47 -11.62 -1.98
CA TRP A 35 -1.99 -11.50 -3.35
C TRP A 35 -1.34 -12.79 -3.86
N SER A 36 -0.51 -13.46 -3.06
CA SER A 36 0.11 -14.73 -3.47
C SER A 36 -0.92 -15.85 -3.68
N LEU A 37 -2.05 -15.79 -2.97
CA LEU A 37 -3.19 -16.69 -3.13
C LEU A 37 -4.11 -16.31 -4.31
N GLY A 38 -3.74 -15.31 -5.12
CA GLY A 38 -4.56 -14.85 -6.26
C GLY A 38 -5.66 -13.87 -5.86
N ILE A 39 -5.72 -13.43 -4.59
CA ILE A 39 -6.73 -12.50 -4.07
C ILE A 39 -6.19 -11.08 -4.23
N ARG A 40 -6.82 -10.29 -5.09
CA ARG A 40 -6.46 -8.91 -5.41
C ARG A 40 -7.42 -7.98 -4.68
N HIS A 41 -6.96 -7.24 -3.67
CA HIS A 41 -7.82 -6.37 -2.86
C HIS A 41 -8.53 -5.28 -3.69
N GLY A 42 -7.77 -4.58 -4.55
CA GLY A 42 -8.32 -3.59 -5.49
C GLY A 42 -8.48 -2.18 -4.91
N ASP A 43 -8.65 -2.01 -3.60
CA ASP A 43 -8.77 -0.68 -2.98
C ASP A 43 -7.90 -0.50 -1.73
N ILE A 44 -6.60 -0.31 -1.92
CA ILE A 44 -5.71 0.11 -0.84
C ILE A 44 -5.95 1.59 -0.56
N SER A 45 -6.51 1.88 0.62
CA SER A 45 -6.87 3.23 1.05
C SER A 45 -6.80 3.33 2.58
N VAL A 46 -6.62 4.55 3.10
CA VAL A 46 -6.54 4.78 4.55
C VAL A 46 -7.77 4.29 5.32
N THR A 47 -8.96 4.29 4.70
CA THR A 47 -10.21 3.85 5.32
C THR A 47 -10.30 2.33 5.46
N ASN A 48 -9.49 1.60 4.71
CA ASN A 48 -9.47 0.15 4.67
C ASN A 48 -8.35 -0.43 5.54
N LEU A 49 -7.46 0.42 6.05
CA LEU A 49 -6.44 0.05 7.03
C LEU A 49 -7.01 0.21 8.44
N MET A 50 -7.19 -0.92 9.11
CA MET A 50 -7.81 -1.00 10.43
C MET A 50 -6.84 -1.62 11.44
N VAL A 51 -7.17 -1.47 12.72
CA VAL A 51 -6.46 -2.09 13.84
C VAL A 51 -7.46 -2.83 14.72
N ASP A 52 -7.08 -4.02 15.14
CA ASP A 52 -7.76 -4.72 16.21
C ASP A 52 -7.40 -4.05 17.55
N PRO A 53 -8.36 -3.45 18.29
CA PRO A 53 -8.05 -2.75 19.52
C PRO A 53 -7.51 -3.65 20.64
N GLU A 54 -7.81 -4.96 20.60
CA GLU A 54 -7.36 -5.92 21.61
C GLU A 54 -5.95 -6.44 21.30
N SER A 55 -5.74 -6.92 20.07
CA SER A 55 -4.46 -7.52 19.69
C SER A 55 -3.46 -6.50 19.15
N ARG A 56 -3.90 -5.26 18.89
CA ARG A 56 -3.11 -4.18 18.29
C ARG A 56 -2.59 -4.48 16.89
N LYS A 57 -3.21 -5.46 16.22
CA LYS A 57 -2.77 -5.93 14.90
C LYS A 57 -3.40 -5.14 13.78
N GLY A 58 -2.62 -4.91 12.73
CA GLY A 58 -3.07 -4.35 11.45
C GLY A 58 -3.99 -5.31 10.71
N ILE A 59 -5.11 -4.79 10.21
CA ILE A 59 -6.12 -5.55 9.47
C ILE A 59 -6.46 -4.78 8.19
N LEU A 60 -6.33 -5.45 7.05
CA LEU A 60 -6.88 -4.96 5.79
C LEU A 60 -8.37 -5.33 5.73
N ASN A 61 -9.23 -4.34 5.55
CA ASN A 61 -10.68 -4.48 5.47
C ASN A 61 -11.21 -4.07 4.09
N ASP A 62 -12.49 -4.35 3.84
CA ASP A 62 -13.25 -3.98 2.64
C ASP A 62 -12.83 -4.73 1.37
N PHE A 63 -13.32 -5.96 1.28
CA PHE A 63 -13.08 -6.86 0.16
C PHE A 63 -14.17 -6.77 -0.93
N ASP A 64 -15.07 -5.79 -0.90
CA ASP A 64 -16.17 -5.68 -1.88
C ASP A 64 -15.66 -5.49 -3.32
N LEU A 65 -14.44 -4.98 -3.42
CA LEU A 65 -13.73 -4.67 -4.64
C LEU A 65 -12.72 -5.76 -5.07
N THR A 66 -12.72 -6.87 -4.32
CA THR A 66 -11.74 -7.94 -4.48
C THR A 66 -11.97 -8.76 -5.73
N LYS A 67 -10.87 -9.13 -6.38
CA LYS A 67 -10.87 -10.08 -7.50
C LYS A 67 -10.08 -11.32 -7.14
N VAL A 68 -10.67 -12.48 -7.39
CA VAL A 68 -9.95 -13.76 -7.33
C VAL A 68 -9.46 -14.05 -8.75
N VAL A 69 -8.14 -14.04 -8.91
CA VAL A 69 -7.47 -14.23 -10.18
C VAL A 69 -6.88 -15.63 -10.22
N ASN A 70 -7.11 -16.34 -11.31
CA ASN A 70 -6.43 -17.59 -11.55
C ASN A 70 -5.02 -17.27 -12.07
N THR A 71 -4.01 -17.47 -11.23
CA THR A 71 -2.61 -17.21 -11.58
C THR A 71 -2.11 -18.03 -12.77
N PHE A 72 -2.83 -19.11 -13.14
CA PHE A 72 -2.55 -19.93 -14.32
C PHE A 72 -3.22 -19.43 -15.62
N ASP A 73 -4.12 -18.43 -15.55
CA ASP A 73 -4.80 -17.87 -16.73
C ASP A 73 -4.49 -16.37 -16.91
N ALA A 74 -3.62 -16.07 -17.89
CA ALA A 74 -3.23 -14.71 -18.24
C ALA A 74 -4.39 -13.80 -18.70
N ARG A 75 -5.55 -14.36 -19.08
CA ARG A 75 -6.74 -13.57 -19.43
C ARG A 75 -7.47 -13.07 -18.17
N SER A 76 -7.38 -13.81 -17.06
CA SER A 76 -7.99 -13.41 -15.78
C SER A 76 -7.29 -12.19 -15.14
N LEU A 77 -6.04 -11.92 -15.53
CA LEU A 77 -5.27 -10.72 -15.17
C LEU A 77 -5.67 -9.45 -15.93
N ARG A 78 -6.48 -9.57 -16.99
CA ARG A 78 -6.88 -8.45 -17.87
C ARG A 78 -8.33 -8.03 -17.63
N GLY A 79 -8.68 -7.83 -16.36
CA GLY A 79 -9.97 -7.29 -15.94
C GLY A 79 -9.98 -5.76 -15.95
N ASN A 80 -11.18 -5.17 -16.03
CA ASN A 80 -11.37 -3.72 -15.88
C ASN A 80 -11.06 -3.33 -14.41
N ASP A 81 -9.78 -3.11 -14.09
CA ASP A 81 -9.25 -2.85 -12.73
C ASP A 81 -9.43 -1.39 -12.30
N ARG A 82 -10.57 -0.79 -12.67
CA ARG A 82 -10.98 0.61 -12.38
C ARG A 82 -11.38 0.83 -10.92
N VAL A 83 -10.63 0.26 -10.02
CA VAL A 83 -11.05 0.11 -8.64
C VAL A 83 -9.97 0.72 -7.76
N GLY A 84 -10.35 1.55 -6.80
CA GLY A 84 -9.41 2.22 -5.93
C GLY A 84 -9.69 3.71 -5.76
N THR A 85 -9.44 4.22 -4.56
CA THR A 85 -9.47 5.65 -4.26
C THR A 85 -8.38 6.39 -5.06
N MET A 86 -8.78 7.32 -5.94
CA MET A 86 -7.87 8.02 -6.88
C MET A 86 -6.64 8.64 -6.21
N VAL A 87 -6.80 9.14 -4.98
CA VAL A 87 -5.74 9.75 -4.16
C VAL A 87 -4.59 8.77 -3.87
N PHE A 88 -4.88 7.48 -3.74
CA PHE A 88 -3.90 6.44 -3.41
C PHE A 88 -3.55 5.54 -4.60
N MET A 89 -4.28 5.65 -5.72
CA MET A 89 -4.04 4.79 -6.89
C MET A 89 -2.65 4.98 -7.49
N ALA A 90 -1.97 3.91 -7.91
CA ALA A 90 -0.66 3.99 -8.57
C ALA A 90 -0.57 5.02 -9.72
N LEU A 91 0.57 5.71 -9.87
CA LEU A 91 0.78 6.76 -10.88
C LEU A 91 0.63 6.23 -12.32
N ASP A 92 0.96 4.96 -12.56
CA ASP A 92 0.74 4.30 -13.85
C ASP A 92 -0.73 4.08 -14.16
N LEU A 93 -1.54 3.75 -13.15
CA LEU A 93 -2.97 3.54 -13.29
C LEU A 93 -3.73 4.86 -13.50
N LEU A 94 -3.18 6.00 -13.07
CA LEU A 94 -3.72 7.33 -13.37
C LEU A 94 -3.42 7.84 -14.79
N LYS A 95 -2.58 7.15 -15.58
CA LYS A 95 -2.32 7.55 -16.99
C LYS A 95 -3.52 7.24 -17.87
N GLU A 96 -3.60 7.90 -19.03
CA GLU A 96 -4.67 7.71 -20.01
C GLU A 96 -4.88 6.24 -20.43
N LYS A 97 -3.81 5.42 -20.44
CA LYS A 97 -3.91 3.97 -20.69
C LYS A 97 -4.34 3.17 -19.46
N GLY A 98 -4.03 3.63 -18.25
CA GLY A 98 -4.41 2.96 -17.00
C GLY A 98 -5.87 3.16 -16.63
N LEU A 99 -6.39 4.38 -16.81
CA LEU A 99 -7.77 4.75 -16.49
C LEU A 99 -8.86 3.89 -17.15
N PRO A 100 -8.73 3.44 -18.41
CA PRO A 100 -9.69 2.51 -19.03
C PRO A 100 -9.45 1.03 -18.68
N GLY A 101 -8.62 0.71 -17.68
CA GLY A 101 -8.29 -0.67 -17.30
C GLY A 101 -7.45 -1.41 -18.35
N ARG A 102 -6.70 -0.68 -19.21
CA ARG A 102 -5.86 -1.31 -20.25
C ARG A 102 -4.46 -1.67 -19.74
N ILE A 103 -4.13 -1.28 -18.51
CA ILE A 103 -2.92 -1.72 -17.80
C ILE A 103 -3.38 -2.75 -16.77
N ALA A 104 -2.80 -3.95 -16.83
CA ALA A 104 -3.04 -4.99 -15.83
C ALA A 104 -2.53 -4.52 -14.46
N ARG A 105 -3.31 -4.73 -13.40
CA ARG A 105 -2.89 -4.36 -12.05
C ARG A 105 -1.93 -5.41 -11.49
N LEU A 106 -0.67 -5.01 -11.30
CA LEU A 106 0.41 -5.79 -10.70
C LEU A 106 0.58 -5.47 -9.21
N TYR A 107 1.26 -6.33 -8.44
CA TYR A 107 1.42 -6.15 -6.99
C TYR A 107 2.07 -4.82 -6.63
N ARG A 108 3.04 -4.40 -7.45
CA ARG A 108 3.70 -3.10 -7.32
C ARG A 108 2.74 -1.91 -7.30
N HIS A 109 1.58 -2.00 -7.96
CA HIS A 109 0.62 -0.90 -7.94
C HIS A 109 -0.08 -0.78 -6.59
N ASP A 110 -0.29 -1.90 -5.90
CA ASP A 110 -0.85 -1.88 -4.55
C ASP A 110 0.21 -1.46 -3.52
N LEU A 111 1.47 -1.89 -3.69
CA LEU A 111 2.59 -1.38 -2.89
C LEU A 111 2.79 0.13 -3.06
N GLU A 112 2.67 0.64 -4.28
CA GLU A 112 2.64 2.09 -4.56
C GLU A 112 1.54 2.78 -3.74
N SER A 113 0.35 2.19 -3.72
CA SER A 113 -0.78 2.70 -2.95
C SER A 113 -0.48 2.73 -1.45
N PHE A 114 0.19 1.71 -0.90
CA PHE A 114 0.66 1.75 0.49
C PHE A 114 1.62 2.92 0.74
N CYS A 115 2.60 3.16 -0.14
CA CYS A 115 3.50 4.33 0.00
C CYS A 115 2.70 5.65 0.05
N TRP A 116 1.71 5.82 -0.82
CA TRP A 116 0.86 7.01 -0.82
C TRP A 116 -0.02 7.13 0.42
N VAL A 117 -0.56 6.01 0.93
CA VAL A 117 -1.33 5.99 2.18
C VAL A 117 -0.45 6.36 3.36
N PHE A 118 0.79 5.86 3.43
CA PHE A 118 1.72 6.17 4.51
C PHE A 118 2.03 7.67 4.58
N LEU A 119 2.43 8.27 3.46
CA LEU A 119 2.66 9.71 3.36
C LEU A 119 1.41 10.51 3.74
N TRP A 120 0.26 10.09 3.24
CA TRP A 120 -1.01 10.74 3.56
C TRP A 120 -1.33 10.70 5.06
N ILE A 121 -1.09 9.58 5.74
CA ILE A 121 -1.27 9.49 7.19
C ILE A 121 -0.33 10.47 7.90
N CYS A 122 0.97 10.40 7.63
CA CYS A 122 1.97 11.20 8.34
C CYS A 122 1.74 12.71 8.19
N TYR A 123 1.37 13.20 7.00
CA TYR A 123 1.20 14.63 6.73
C TYR A 123 -0.22 15.15 6.91
N CYS A 124 -1.25 14.32 6.65
CA CYS A 124 -2.64 14.77 6.61
C CYS A 124 -3.49 14.31 7.78
N TYR A 125 -2.98 13.55 8.75
CA TYR A 125 -3.75 13.21 9.96
C TYR A 125 -3.18 13.88 11.19
N GLU A 126 -4.05 14.44 12.03
CA GLU A 126 -3.71 15.01 13.32
C GLU A 126 -4.80 14.61 14.32
N ASN A 127 -4.43 13.94 15.41
CA ASN A 127 -5.36 13.40 16.41
C ASN A 127 -6.52 12.60 15.80
N GLY A 128 -6.21 11.71 14.85
CA GLY A 128 -7.16 10.86 14.14
C GLY A 128 -8.12 11.57 13.19
N LYS A 129 -7.86 12.85 12.87
CA LYS A 129 -8.68 13.62 11.92
C LYS A 129 -7.84 14.10 10.75
N VAL A 130 -8.45 14.07 9.56
CA VAL A 130 -7.83 14.61 8.35
C VAL A 130 -7.69 16.12 8.47
N THR A 131 -6.44 16.61 8.42
CA THR A 131 -6.06 18.01 8.32
C THR A 131 -5.28 18.19 7.03
N LEU A 132 -5.96 18.64 5.97
CA LEU A 132 -5.34 18.83 4.67
C LEU A 132 -4.35 19.99 4.70
N ARG A 133 -3.09 19.69 4.39
CA ARG A 133 -2.00 20.67 4.26
C ARG A 133 -1.53 20.70 2.81
N PHE A 134 -0.96 21.83 2.38
CA PHE A 134 -0.19 21.85 1.14
C PHE A 134 1.09 21.01 1.33
N PRO A 135 1.57 20.27 0.33
CA PRO A 135 1.03 20.07 -1.04
C PRO A 135 -0.06 18.99 -1.17
N PHE A 136 -0.33 18.22 -0.12
CA PHE A 136 -1.25 17.07 -0.17
C PHE A 136 -2.70 17.42 -0.47
N LYS A 137 -3.15 18.65 -0.16
CA LYS A 137 -4.47 19.15 -0.56
C LYS A 137 -4.71 19.00 -2.07
N ASP A 138 -3.68 19.18 -2.90
CA ASP A 138 -3.80 19.12 -4.36
C ASP A 138 -3.92 17.68 -4.90
N TRP A 139 -3.72 16.68 -4.04
CA TRP A 139 -3.95 15.28 -4.38
C TRP A 139 -5.44 14.96 -4.49
N ILE A 140 -6.30 15.71 -3.77
CA ILE A 140 -7.77 15.63 -3.87
C ILE A 140 -8.21 16.48 -5.06
N SER A 141 -7.74 16.12 -6.25
CA SER A 141 -8.15 16.77 -7.50
C SER A 141 -9.34 16.04 -8.12
N THR A 142 -10.13 16.72 -8.94
CA THR A 142 -11.22 16.10 -9.71
C THR A 142 -10.74 15.34 -10.93
N THR A 143 -9.46 15.51 -11.34
CA THR A 143 -8.91 14.80 -12.51
C THR A 143 -7.71 13.92 -12.15
N PRO A 144 -7.62 12.72 -12.74
CA PRO A 144 -6.47 11.83 -12.56
C PRO A 144 -5.12 12.47 -12.92
N ARG A 145 -5.10 13.32 -13.96
CA ARG A 145 -3.88 13.99 -14.42
C ARG A 145 -3.34 14.96 -13.37
N SER A 146 -4.22 15.77 -12.78
CA SER A 146 -3.85 16.73 -11.74
C SER A 146 -3.42 16.02 -10.46
N CYS A 147 -4.16 15.00 -10.01
CA CYS A 147 -3.78 14.16 -8.86
C CYS A 147 -2.40 13.51 -9.07
N ARG A 148 -2.14 12.98 -10.27
CA ARG A 148 -0.84 12.40 -10.64
C ARG A 148 0.28 13.43 -10.58
N ARG A 149 0.03 14.66 -11.06
CA ARG A 149 1.05 15.72 -11.09
C ARG A 149 1.39 16.21 -9.68
N ALA A 150 0.37 16.49 -8.87
CA ALA A 150 0.57 16.90 -7.48
C ALA A 150 1.40 15.87 -6.68
N ARG A 151 1.24 14.57 -6.95
CA ARG A 151 2.07 13.52 -6.32
C ARG A 151 3.51 13.51 -6.81
N LEU A 152 3.75 13.76 -8.09
CA LEU A 152 5.11 13.84 -8.63
C LEU A 152 5.87 15.06 -8.10
N ASP A 153 5.15 16.16 -7.89
CA ASP A 153 5.73 17.37 -7.30
C ASP A 153 6.20 17.04 -5.86
N VAL A 154 5.37 16.34 -5.05
CA VAL A 154 5.78 15.87 -3.71
C VAL A 154 6.99 14.94 -3.73
N THR A 155 7.10 14.04 -4.71
CA THR A 155 8.27 13.15 -4.79
C THR A 155 9.56 13.86 -5.15
N SER A 156 9.47 15.03 -5.79
CA SER A 156 10.64 15.80 -6.22
C SER A 156 11.10 16.75 -5.11
N ASP A 157 10.14 17.28 -4.35
CA ASP A 157 10.35 18.41 -3.44
C ASP A 157 10.00 18.04 -1.98
N LEU A 158 10.10 16.76 -1.58
CA LEU A 158 9.70 16.33 -0.24
C LEU A 158 10.48 17.07 0.87
N ASP A 159 11.78 17.29 0.64
CA ASP A 159 12.67 18.02 1.56
C ASP A 159 12.31 19.51 1.66
N GLU A 160 11.59 20.05 0.68
CA GLU A 160 11.10 21.44 0.66
C GLU A 160 9.72 21.57 1.31
N VAL A 161 9.12 20.48 1.78
CA VAL A 161 7.84 20.52 2.52
C VAL A 161 8.12 21.09 3.92
N ASP A 162 8.08 22.42 4.00
CA ASP A 162 8.39 23.31 5.14
C ASP A 162 7.65 22.98 6.47
N THR A 163 6.70 22.05 6.44
CA THR A 163 5.88 21.72 7.61
C THR A 163 6.20 20.38 8.28
N GLY A 164 7.06 19.55 7.67
CA GLY A 164 7.33 18.19 8.17
C GLY A 164 6.06 17.34 8.31
N PRO A 165 6.15 16.13 8.89
CA PRO A 165 4.96 15.38 9.28
C PRO A 165 4.13 16.16 10.31
N SER A 166 2.87 15.77 10.46
CA SER A 166 2.01 16.28 11.54
C SER A 166 2.59 15.98 12.92
N LYS A 167 2.10 16.67 13.97
CA LYS A 167 2.61 16.46 15.33
C LYS A 167 2.34 15.04 15.83
N SER A 168 1.21 14.48 15.42
CA SER A 168 0.83 13.10 15.71
C SER A 168 1.79 12.06 15.11
N TYR A 169 2.57 12.43 14.08
CA TYR A 169 3.49 11.54 13.39
C TYR A 169 4.92 12.12 13.31
N ALA A 170 5.30 12.96 14.27
CA ALA A 170 6.62 13.59 14.38
C ALA A 170 7.76 12.64 14.84
N GLY A 171 7.63 11.34 14.58
CA GLY A 171 8.69 10.35 14.78
C GLY A 171 9.02 9.59 13.49
N TYR A 172 8.58 10.11 12.35
CA TYR A 172 8.69 9.51 11.03
C TYR A 172 9.50 10.36 10.04
N GLU A 173 10.03 11.50 10.49
CA GLU A 173 10.80 12.48 9.71
C GLU A 173 11.92 11.82 8.94
N ASP A 174 12.68 10.93 9.60
CA ASP A 174 13.83 10.26 8.99
C ASP A 174 13.41 9.15 8.02
N LEU A 175 12.23 8.54 8.22
CA LEU A 175 11.74 7.43 7.40
C LEU A 175 11.04 7.91 6.11
N LEU A 176 10.41 9.09 6.13
CA LEU A 176 9.63 9.60 5.01
C LEU A 176 10.46 9.83 3.74
N PRO A 177 11.67 10.42 3.79
CA PRO A 177 12.56 10.51 2.65
C PRO A 177 12.94 9.13 2.09
N ASP A 178 13.29 8.17 2.95
CA ASP A 178 13.64 6.80 2.52
C ASP A 178 12.50 6.10 1.78
N VAL A 179 11.26 6.26 2.27
CA VAL A 179 10.06 5.69 1.63
C VAL A 179 9.82 6.33 0.25
N VAL A 180 10.00 7.65 0.14
CA VAL A 180 9.83 8.37 -1.14
C VAL A 180 10.96 8.03 -2.10
N GLU A 181 12.21 8.06 -1.66
CA GLU A 181 13.38 7.70 -2.47
C GLU A 181 13.26 6.27 -2.97
N TYR A 182 12.89 5.33 -2.08
CA TYR A 182 12.63 3.94 -2.46
C TYR A 182 11.59 3.89 -3.59
N TRP A 183 10.46 4.59 -3.45
CA TRP A 183 9.40 4.55 -4.45
C TRP A 183 9.78 5.23 -5.78
N VAL A 184 10.47 6.37 -5.73
CA VAL A 184 10.98 7.09 -6.91
C VAL A 184 12.00 6.24 -7.64
N SER A 185 12.99 5.70 -6.91
CA SER A 185 14.00 4.79 -7.44
C SER A 185 13.38 3.54 -8.00
N PHE A 186 12.38 2.97 -7.32
CA PHE A 186 11.60 1.84 -7.81
C PHE A 186 10.93 2.18 -9.14
N HIS A 187 10.32 3.36 -9.29
CA HIS A 187 9.68 3.79 -10.54
C HIS A 187 10.67 4.01 -11.70
N VAL A 188 11.88 4.52 -11.41
CA VAL A 188 12.95 4.72 -12.40
C VAL A 188 13.53 3.37 -12.82
N ASN A 189 13.90 2.52 -11.87
CA ASN A 189 14.49 1.20 -12.10
C ASN A 189 13.50 0.24 -12.78
N MET A 190 12.21 0.32 -12.46
CA MET A 190 11.13 -0.38 -13.15
C MET A 190 11.11 -0.12 -14.67
N LYS A 191 11.39 1.11 -15.10
CA LYS A 191 11.41 1.46 -16.53
C LYS A 191 12.66 0.98 -17.24
N ALA A 192 13.76 0.84 -16.51
CA ALA A 192 15.07 0.52 -17.05
C ALA A 192 15.38 -0.98 -17.07
N THR A 193 14.90 -1.76 -16.08
CA THR A 193 15.57 -3.04 -15.75
C THR A 193 14.69 -4.29 -15.86
N PHE A 194 13.36 -4.21 -15.75
CA PHE A 194 12.53 -5.42 -15.63
C PHE A 194 11.55 -5.64 -16.80
N LYS A 195 11.65 -6.80 -17.47
CA LYS A 195 10.47 -7.50 -18.01
C LYS A 195 9.74 -8.11 -16.80
N GLU A 196 8.88 -7.32 -16.16
CA GLU A 196 8.08 -7.65 -14.96
C GLU A 196 8.88 -8.24 -13.77
N PRO A 197 9.20 -7.46 -12.73
CA PRO A 197 9.97 -7.96 -11.59
C PRO A 197 9.21 -9.05 -10.84
N ASP A 198 9.95 -10.05 -10.34
CA ASP A 198 9.49 -11.05 -9.38
C ASP A 198 8.90 -10.32 -8.16
N GLU A 199 7.56 -10.37 -8.02
CA GLU A 199 6.78 -9.60 -7.04
C GLU A 199 7.26 -9.82 -5.60
N ILE A 200 7.89 -10.98 -5.34
CA ILE A 200 8.49 -11.36 -4.05
C ILE A 200 9.73 -10.51 -3.72
N GLN A 201 10.54 -10.15 -4.72
CA GLN A 201 11.70 -9.28 -4.51
C GLN A 201 11.29 -7.86 -4.15
N VAL A 202 10.22 -7.37 -4.77
CA VAL A 202 9.65 -6.05 -4.47
C VAL A 202 9.18 -6.00 -3.02
N LEU A 203 8.40 -6.99 -2.59
CA LEU A 203 7.94 -7.08 -1.21
C LEU A 203 9.08 -7.14 -0.19
N ARG A 204 10.10 -7.96 -0.45
CA ARG A 204 11.28 -8.06 0.43
C ARG A 204 12.01 -6.73 0.58
N SER A 205 12.12 -5.97 -0.51
CA SER A 205 12.77 -4.66 -0.46
C SER A 205 11.95 -3.63 0.34
N VAL A 206 10.61 -3.62 0.22
CA VAL A 206 9.73 -2.77 1.05
C VAL A 206 9.85 -3.14 2.54
N LEU A 207 9.85 -4.43 2.86
CA LEU A 207 10.00 -4.92 4.24
C LEU A 207 11.41 -4.67 4.80
N GLY A 208 12.42 -4.49 3.96
CA GLY A 208 13.78 -4.16 4.37
C GLY A 208 13.98 -2.72 4.83
N VAL A 209 13.10 -1.80 4.39
CA VAL A 209 13.12 -0.37 4.76
C VAL A 209 12.34 -0.10 6.05
N LEU A 210 11.40 -0.97 6.42
CA LEU A 210 10.54 -0.79 7.58
C LEU A 210 11.13 -1.43 8.85
N PRO A 211 10.88 -0.89 10.05
CA PRO A 211 11.43 -1.43 11.31
C PRO A 211 11.01 -2.90 11.54
N ARG A 212 11.98 -3.76 11.89
CA ARG A 212 11.72 -5.20 12.09
C ARG A 212 11.17 -5.48 13.49
N SER A 213 10.03 -6.18 13.58
CA SER A 213 9.68 -6.96 14.78
C SER A 213 10.16 -8.42 14.64
N PRO A 214 10.68 -9.07 15.69
CA PRO A 214 11.04 -10.49 15.67
C PRO A 214 9.86 -11.43 15.39
N GLU A 215 8.63 -11.08 15.80
CA GLU A 215 7.43 -11.89 15.50
C GLU A 215 7.12 -11.87 13.98
N VAL A 216 7.36 -10.73 13.35
CA VAL A 216 7.14 -10.46 11.92
C VAL A 216 8.09 -11.29 11.03
N GLU A 217 9.35 -11.48 11.44
CA GLU A 217 10.30 -12.36 10.71
C GLU A 217 9.91 -13.84 10.77
N MET A 218 9.44 -14.31 11.93
CA MET A 218 9.01 -15.71 12.10
C MET A 218 7.77 -16.03 11.26
N GLN A 219 6.82 -15.09 11.22
CA GLN A 219 5.60 -15.22 10.42
C GLN A 219 5.89 -15.13 8.91
N TRP A 220 6.93 -14.37 8.53
CA TRP A 220 7.43 -14.32 7.16
C TRP A 220 8.13 -15.61 6.73
N ALA A 221 8.98 -16.23 7.57
CA ALA A 221 9.60 -17.51 7.26
C ALA A 221 8.55 -18.62 7.02
N TYR A 222 7.48 -18.61 7.81
CA TYR A 222 6.32 -19.49 7.61
C TYR A 222 5.59 -19.19 6.30
N THR A 223 5.34 -17.92 6.00
CA THR A 223 4.62 -17.51 4.79
C THR A 223 5.45 -17.80 3.53
N TYR A 224 6.76 -17.58 3.56
CA TYR A 224 7.69 -17.84 2.47
C TYR A 224 7.78 -19.34 2.10
N THR A 225 7.82 -20.22 3.10
CA THR A 225 7.87 -21.68 2.89
C THR A 225 6.59 -22.24 2.26
N HIS A 226 5.45 -21.55 2.39
CA HIS A 226 4.17 -21.97 1.84
C HIS A 226 3.83 -21.27 0.51
N ILE A 227 4.41 -20.09 0.23
CA ILE A 227 4.20 -19.33 -1.02
C ILE A 227 5.18 -19.75 -2.12
N CYS A 228 6.45 -20.02 -1.78
CA CYS A 228 7.41 -20.61 -2.69
C CYS A 228 7.52 -22.11 -2.38
N PRO A 229 6.67 -22.98 -2.94
CA PRO A 229 6.99 -24.40 -2.95
C PRO A 229 8.33 -24.49 -3.68
N THR A 230 9.38 -24.89 -2.97
CA THR A 230 10.60 -25.36 -3.62
C THR A 230 10.13 -26.32 -4.70
N SER A 231 10.54 -26.08 -5.95
CA SER A 231 10.36 -27.05 -7.02
C SER A 231 10.79 -28.37 -6.44
N ARG A 232 9.83 -29.30 -6.22
CA ARG A 232 10.17 -30.65 -5.84
C ARG A 232 11.17 -31.12 -6.87
N ASN A 233 12.35 -31.49 -6.39
CA ASN A 233 13.39 -32.14 -7.17
C ASN A 233 12.72 -33.15 -8.09
N SER A 234 12.86 -32.94 -9.38
CA SER A 234 12.72 -34.00 -10.36
C SER A 234 13.85 -34.99 -10.10
N GLU A 235 13.56 -36.02 -9.32
CA GLU A 235 14.14 -37.35 -9.51
C GLU A 235 13.26 -38.13 -10.49
#